data_AF-A0A077Y019-F1
#
_entry.id   AF-A0A077Y019-F1
#
_cell.length_a   1.000
_cell.length_b   1.000
_cell.length_c   1.000
_cell.angle_alpha   90.00
_cell.angle_beta   90.00
_cell.angle_gamma   90.00
#
_symmetry.space_group_name_H-M   'P 1'
#
loop_
_entity.id
_entity.type
_entity.pdbx_description
1 polymer ?
#
loop_
_entity_poly.entity_id
_entity_poly.type
_entity_poly.pdbx_seq_one_letter_code
_entity_poly.pdbx_strand_id
1 'polypeptide(L)'
;MYHQEQRNSSGYIQAAATNIYIAIARKDKSQFENALRLHFSGKVHFPLSSLIFHIPLQEKIITGKELFSIVDSNEFEDRFFWESVLVTSLPDQQINEHFLKLLLALFGNGDKSFNVHYMHDYLKYWTAFENYKAKASELGNHNIMTYLTSLILARKNQTSDPFGYDFFSECASYFSNHTELLKSAYWAQHEIDPGFDYEDKELRVMLDLDRSFIHESFINGAIGVGYSAKIDLSNINISLLWEYPEYEELVENLLLDVVRKERFSSTYEQAIFNLFRLKNADESSTKKAKSLIIKLTQKHTKNNKVLLILIETVYKNYNDWIIPYYREFLLLSRDIEITKKIDFGRSGSTSGSWVPVYQRRINFYQSIINMINTLPDILDYAEHIAYFEQLIAWKKEDIKMEMKRDFMDEYYR
;
A
#
# COMPACT_ATOMS: atom_id res chain seq x y z
N MET A 1 -16.08 21.98 -18.95
CA MET A 1 -15.61 22.74 -20.14
C MET A 1 -15.05 24.11 -19.79
N TYR A 2 -15.80 25.05 -19.20
CA TYR A 2 -15.29 26.40 -18.88
C TYR A 2 -14.02 26.44 -17.99
N HIS A 3 -13.94 25.60 -16.95
CA HIS A 3 -12.73 25.47 -16.13
C HIS A 3 -11.56 24.73 -16.81
N GLN A 4 -11.83 23.91 -17.82
CA GLN A 4 -10.79 23.27 -18.65
C GLN A 4 -10.20 24.28 -19.64
N GLU A 5 -11.03 25.14 -20.23
CA GLU A 5 -10.58 26.22 -21.14
C GLU A 5 -9.75 27.28 -20.41
N GLN A 6 -10.13 27.67 -19.18
CA GLN A 6 -9.32 28.57 -18.34
C GLN A 6 -8.00 27.96 -17.88
N ARG A 7 -7.97 26.66 -17.52
CA ARG A 7 -6.72 25.96 -17.20
C ARG A 7 -5.80 25.84 -18.41
N ASN A 8 -6.37 25.57 -19.59
CA ASN A 8 -5.63 25.48 -20.84
C ASN A 8 -5.00 26.83 -21.22
N SER A 9 -5.75 27.95 -21.15
CA SER A 9 -5.22 29.28 -21.47
C SER A 9 -4.13 29.74 -20.48
N SER A 10 -4.28 29.45 -19.19
CA SER A 10 -3.26 29.70 -18.16
C SER A 10 -1.96 28.95 -18.46
N GLY A 11 -2.04 27.67 -18.87
CA GLY A 11 -0.86 26.88 -19.24
C GLY A 11 -0.13 27.43 -20.47
N TYR A 12 -0.86 27.89 -21.49
CA TYR A 12 -0.26 28.53 -22.67
C TYR A 12 0.45 29.85 -22.31
N ILE A 13 -0.15 30.67 -21.44
CA ILE A 13 0.46 31.92 -20.98
C ILE A 13 1.73 31.64 -20.18
N GLN A 14 1.71 30.66 -19.26
CA GLN A 14 2.89 30.29 -18.48
C GLN A 14 4.04 29.81 -19.37
N ALA A 15 3.75 28.93 -20.34
CA ALA A 15 4.74 28.42 -21.26
C ALA A 15 5.34 29.54 -22.14
N ALA A 16 4.49 30.41 -22.69
CA ALA A 16 4.93 31.52 -23.52
C ALA A 16 5.78 32.54 -22.73
N ALA A 17 5.34 32.94 -21.53
CA ALA A 17 6.09 33.84 -20.67
C ALA A 17 7.45 33.25 -20.28
N THR A 18 7.48 31.98 -19.87
CA THR A 18 8.71 31.24 -19.55
C THR A 18 9.68 31.22 -20.74
N ASN A 19 9.20 30.93 -21.95
CA ASN A 19 10.01 30.93 -23.16
C ASN A 19 10.57 32.31 -23.51
N ILE A 20 9.81 33.39 -23.27
CA ILE A 20 10.30 34.76 -23.46
C ILE A 20 11.46 35.05 -22.50
N TYR A 21 11.33 34.69 -21.22
CA TYR A 21 12.40 34.88 -20.24
C TYR A 21 13.67 34.10 -20.61
N ILE A 22 13.52 32.85 -21.06
CA ILE A 22 14.65 32.03 -21.53
C ILE A 22 15.29 32.64 -22.78
N ALA A 23 14.50 33.16 -23.72
CA ALA A 23 15.02 33.83 -24.91
C ALA A 23 15.80 35.11 -24.55
N ILE A 24 15.32 35.88 -23.55
CA ILE A 24 16.04 37.03 -23.00
C ILE A 24 17.36 36.55 -22.38
N ALA A 25 17.34 35.49 -21.56
CA ALA A 25 18.54 34.92 -20.93
C ALA A 25 19.63 34.57 -21.94
N ARG A 26 19.26 33.89 -23.03
CA ARG A 26 20.20 33.49 -24.10
C ARG A 26 20.75 34.68 -24.90
N LYS A 27 20.03 35.79 -24.94
CA LYS A 27 20.43 36.99 -25.67
C LYS A 27 21.31 37.91 -24.83
N ASP A 28 20.91 38.19 -23.60
CA ASP A 28 21.56 39.14 -22.72
C ASP A 28 21.28 38.82 -21.24
N LYS A 29 22.35 38.47 -20.51
CA LYS A 29 22.28 38.14 -19.08
C LYS A 29 21.72 39.28 -18.23
N SER A 30 22.14 40.53 -18.48
CA SER A 30 21.73 41.69 -17.69
C SER A 30 20.23 41.99 -17.87
N GLN A 31 19.73 41.87 -19.09
CA GLN A 31 18.29 42.00 -19.36
C GLN A 31 17.49 40.90 -18.66
N PHE A 32 18.02 39.68 -18.60
CA PHE A 32 17.38 38.58 -17.89
C PHE A 32 17.34 38.79 -16.38
N GLU A 33 18.45 39.20 -15.76
CA GLU A 33 18.48 39.53 -14.33
C GLU A 33 17.49 40.66 -14.00
N ASN A 34 17.43 41.69 -14.83
CA ASN A 34 16.46 42.78 -14.66
C ASN A 34 15.02 42.29 -14.80
N ALA A 35 14.73 41.42 -15.77
CA ALA A 35 13.41 40.82 -15.92
C ALA A 35 13.00 40.00 -14.69
N LEU A 36 13.91 39.18 -14.15
CA LEU A 36 13.66 38.42 -12.92
C LEU A 36 13.44 39.35 -11.72
N ARG A 37 14.23 40.40 -11.57
CA ARG A 37 14.05 41.39 -10.48
C ARG A 37 12.69 42.07 -10.57
N LEU A 38 12.24 42.45 -11.77
CA LEU A 38 10.91 43.02 -11.97
C LEU A 38 9.79 42.03 -11.64
N HIS A 39 9.99 40.75 -11.94
CA HIS A 39 9.04 39.71 -11.60
C HIS A 39 8.93 39.50 -10.08
N PHE A 40 10.05 39.24 -9.41
CA PHE A 40 10.08 38.95 -7.97
C PHE A 40 9.78 40.17 -7.09
N SER A 41 9.96 41.39 -7.60
CA SER A 41 9.50 42.60 -6.92
C SER A 41 7.99 42.87 -7.09
N GLY A 42 7.25 41.98 -7.75
CA GLY A 42 5.81 42.14 -8.02
C GLY A 42 5.45 43.22 -9.05
N LYS A 43 6.44 43.83 -9.72
CA LYS A 43 6.19 44.87 -10.74
C LYS A 43 5.67 44.27 -12.05
N VAL A 44 5.97 42.99 -12.29
CA VAL A 44 5.50 42.23 -13.45
C VAL A 44 4.96 40.88 -12.98
N HIS A 45 3.68 40.62 -13.22
CA HIS A 45 3.03 39.41 -12.75
C HIS A 45 2.61 38.52 -13.93
N PHE A 46 3.43 37.51 -14.22
CA PHE A 46 3.10 36.42 -15.14
C PHE A 46 3.37 35.10 -14.43
N PRO A 47 2.55 34.06 -14.65
CA PRO A 47 2.90 32.73 -14.20
C PRO A 47 4.18 32.29 -14.93
N LEU A 48 5.19 31.85 -14.18
CA LEU A 48 6.43 31.30 -14.72
C LEU A 48 6.55 29.83 -14.31
N SER A 49 7.19 29.03 -15.14
CA SER A 49 7.53 27.65 -14.79
C SER A 49 8.94 27.58 -14.20
N SER A 50 9.26 26.52 -13.45
CA SER A 50 10.60 26.28 -12.88
C SER A 50 11.72 26.27 -13.93
N LEU A 51 11.40 26.10 -15.22
CA LEU A 51 12.36 26.15 -16.32
C LEU A 51 13.14 27.47 -16.40
N ILE A 52 12.60 28.57 -15.86
CA ILE A 52 13.32 29.85 -15.80
C ILE A 52 14.60 29.78 -14.96
N PHE A 53 14.73 28.80 -14.04
CA PHE A 53 15.96 28.55 -13.29
C PHE A 53 16.76 27.41 -13.92
N HIS A 54 16.10 26.29 -14.27
CA HIS A 54 16.79 25.12 -14.83
C HIS A 54 17.61 25.44 -16.08
N ILE A 55 17.01 26.08 -17.10
CA ILE A 55 17.68 26.28 -18.39
C ILE A 55 18.86 27.26 -18.25
N PRO A 56 18.71 28.46 -17.65
CA PRO A 56 19.83 29.39 -17.51
C PRO A 56 20.98 28.86 -16.64
N LEU A 57 20.69 28.03 -15.62
CA LEU A 57 21.72 27.35 -14.82
C LEU A 57 22.48 26.29 -15.61
N GLN A 58 21.76 25.45 -16.38
CA GLN A 58 22.37 24.41 -17.23
C GLN A 58 23.22 25.01 -18.36
N GLU A 59 22.73 26.09 -18.99
CA GLU A 59 23.45 26.82 -20.04
C GLU A 59 24.55 27.74 -19.49
N LYS A 60 24.76 27.77 -18.16
CA LYS A 60 25.76 28.59 -17.47
C LYS A 60 25.65 30.09 -17.77
N ILE A 61 24.43 30.56 -18.05
CA ILE A 61 24.12 31.97 -18.30
C ILE A 61 24.20 32.76 -16.98
N ILE A 62 23.72 32.16 -15.90
CA ILE A 62 23.69 32.73 -14.55
C ILE A 62 24.14 31.67 -13.54
N THR A 63 24.73 32.11 -12.43
CA THR A 63 25.09 31.23 -11.32
C THR A 63 23.95 31.13 -10.31
N GLY A 64 23.95 30.04 -9.53
CA GLY A 64 23.04 29.85 -8.41
C GLY A 64 23.13 30.97 -7.38
N LYS A 65 24.33 31.51 -7.14
CA LYS A 65 24.53 32.62 -6.20
C LYS A 65 23.87 33.91 -6.70
N GLU A 66 23.97 34.18 -8.00
CA GLU A 66 23.32 35.35 -8.62
C GLU A 66 21.79 35.20 -8.58
N LEU A 67 21.25 34.02 -8.91
CA LEU A 67 19.82 33.74 -8.76
C LEU A 67 19.34 33.85 -7.31
N PHE A 68 20.08 33.28 -6.36
CA PHE A 68 19.76 33.41 -4.94
C PHE A 68 19.71 34.87 -4.51
N SER A 69 20.69 35.69 -4.91
CA SER A 69 20.70 37.13 -4.59
C SER A 69 19.49 37.87 -5.17
N ILE A 70 18.99 37.47 -6.34
CA ILE A 70 17.78 38.04 -6.93
C ILE A 70 16.54 37.67 -6.10
N VAL A 71 16.39 36.38 -5.75
CA VAL A 71 15.26 35.88 -4.95
C VAL A 71 15.28 36.47 -3.54
N ASP A 72 16.44 36.48 -2.88
CA ASP A 72 16.62 36.96 -1.50
C ASP A 72 16.40 38.48 -1.37
N SER A 73 16.61 39.23 -2.45
CA SER A 73 16.44 40.70 -2.45
C SER A 73 15.00 41.20 -2.30
N ASN A 74 14.00 40.31 -2.30
CA ASN A 74 12.60 40.68 -2.15
C ASN A 74 11.88 39.72 -1.17
N GLU A 75 10.95 40.25 -0.38
CA GLU A 75 9.97 39.43 0.34
C GLU A 75 8.71 39.31 -0.50
N PHE A 76 8.31 38.08 -0.82
CA PHE A 76 7.11 37.79 -1.60
C PHE A 76 6.54 36.42 -1.23
N GLU A 77 5.25 36.23 -1.48
CA GLU A 77 4.46 35.07 -1.02
C GLU A 77 5.08 33.73 -1.47
N ASP A 78 5.48 33.65 -2.74
CA ASP A 78 6.01 32.43 -3.36
C ASP A 78 7.52 32.23 -3.17
N ARG A 79 8.18 33.00 -2.29
CA ARG A 79 9.64 32.91 -2.10
C ARG A 79 10.11 31.49 -1.78
N PHE A 80 9.37 30.78 -0.92
CA PHE A 80 9.67 29.39 -0.56
C PHE A 80 9.66 28.46 -1.78
N PHE A 81 8.70 28.64 -2.70
CA PHE A 81 8.64 27.88 -3.94
C PHE A 81 9.89 28.15 -4.79
N TRP A 82 10.28 29.40 -4.99
CA TRP A 82 11.45 29.71 -5.83
C TRP A 82 12.79 29.30 -5.19
N GLU A 83 12.90 29.36 -3.86
CA GLU A 83 14.04 28.77 -3.14
C GLU A 83 14.10 27.25 -3.34
N SER A 84 12.95 26.56 -3.32
CA SER A 84 12.87 25.12 -3.62
C SER A 84 13.29 24.82 -5.06
N VAL A 85 12.78 25.58 -6.04
CA VAL A 85 13.17 25.45 -7.44
C VAL A 85 14.68 25.65 -7.58
N LEU A 86 15.25 26.67 -6.94
CA LEU A 86 16.69 26.94 -7.00
C LEU A 86 17.50 25.74 -6.53
N VAL A 87 17.27 25.25 -5.30
CA VAL A 87 18.07 24.14 -4.75
C VAL A 87 17.93 22.85 -5.58
N THR A 88 16.76 22.61 -6.18
CA THR A 88 16.53 21.46 -7.08
C THR A 88 17.16 21.67 -8.45
N SER A 89 17.27 22.91 -8.96
CA SER A 89 17.89 23.19 -10.27
C SER A 89 19.42 23.34 -10.25
N LEU A 90 20.06 23.50 -9.09
CA LEU A 90 21.51 23.79 -9.03
C LEU A 90 22.38 22.71 -9.70
N PRO A 91 23.36 23.07 -10.54
CA PRO A 91 24.39 22.15 -11.01
C PRO A 91 25.34 21.73 -9.89
N ASP A 92 25.82 20.49 -9.92
CA ASP A 92 26.69 19.89 -8.91
C ASP A 92 27.91 20.76 -8.56
N GLN A 93 28.52 21.39 -9.57
CA GLN A 93 29.72 22.21 -9.38
C GLN A 93 29.47 23.50 -8.57
N GLN A 94 28.20 23.90 -8.42
CA GLN A 94 27.82 25.10 -7.68
C GLN A 94 27.36 24.80 -6.24
N ILE A 95 27.20 23.52 -5.91
CA ILE A 95 26.78 23.09 -4.58
C ILE A 95 27.88 23.35 -3.57
N ASN A 96 27.49 23.97 -2.45
CA ASN A 96 28.36 24.31 -1.34
C ASN A 96 27.57 24.31 -0.03
N GLU A 97 28.25 24.55 1.09
CA GLU A 97 27.65 24.51 2.42
C GLU A 97 26.46 25.49 2.58
N HIS A 98 26.49 26.64 1.90
CA HIS A 98 25.39 27.61 1.96
C HIS A 98 24.11 27.05 1.30
N PHE A 99 24.22 26.49 0.09
CA PHE A 99 23.06 25.87 -0.57
C PHE A 99 22.57 24.60 0.12
N LEU A 100 23.48 23.84 0.74
CA LEU A 100 23.08 22.73 1.59
C LEU A 100 22.23 23.23 2.76
N LYS A 101 22.66 24.27 3.47
CA LYS A 101 21.89 24.83 4.59
C LYS A 101 20.51 25.34 4.14
N LEU A 102 20.44 25.96 2.97
CA LEU A 102 19.16 26.36 2.37
C LEU A 102 18.27 25.13 2.11
N LEU A 103 18.79 24.08 1.47
CA LEU A 103 18.07 22.82 1.26
C LEU A 103 17.55 22.23 2.58
N LEU A 104 18.40 22.11 3.59
CA LEU A 104 18.03 21.55 4.89
C LEU A 104 16.96 22.41 5.59
N ALA A 105 17.04 23.74 5.48
CA ALA A 105 16.04 24.65 6.02
C ALA A 105 14.68 24.50 5.29
N LEU A 106 14.69 24.33 3.97
CA LEU A 106 13.48 24.09 3.19
C LEU A 106 12.84 22.74 3.55
N PHE A 107 13.66 21.70 3.73
CA PHE A 107 13.20 20.37 4.15
C PHE A 107 12.72 20.36 5.61
N GLY A 108 13.35 21.14 6.50
CA GLY A 108 12.98 21.27 7.91
C GLY A 108 11.80 22.21 8.19
N ASN A 109 11.31 22.95 7.20
CA ASN A 109 10.15 23.82 7.38
C ASN A 109 8.86 22.98 7.45
N GLY A 110 8.38 22.74 8.68
CA GLY A 110 7.20 21.90 8.93
C GLY A 110 5.85 22.53 8.57
N ASP A 111 5.80 23.84 8.32
CA ASP A 111 4.57 24.56 8.03
C ASP A 111 4.26 24.66 6.53
N LYS A 112 5.29 24.57 5.68
CA LYS A 112 5.16 24.67 4.22
C LYS A 112 5.35 23.33 3.51
N SER A 113 4.48 23.05 2.55
CA SER A 113 4.62 21.90 1.67
C SER A 113 5.83 22.08 0.75
N PHE A 114 6.66 21.04 0.64
CA PHE A 114 7.80 20.99 -0.27
C PHE A 114 7.56 19.82 -1.20
N ASN A 115 7.51 20.07 -2.51
CA ASN A 115 7.24 19.04 -3.50
C ASN A 115 8.55 18.36 -3.90
N VAL A 116 8.67 17.07 -3.59
CA VAL A 116 9.76 16.22 -4.06
C VAL A 116 9.28 15.50 -5.31
N HIS A 117 9.85 15.80 -6.47
CA HIS A 117 9.56 15.05 -7.69
C HIS A 117 10.32 13.73 -7.72
N TYR A 118 11.65 13.80 -7.57
CA TYR A 118 12.54 12.65 -7.40
C TYR A 118 13.48 12.94 -6.26
N MET A 119 13.52 12.05 -5.27
CA MET A 119 14.46 12.20 -4.15
C MET A 119 15.92 12.17 -4.64
N HIS A 120 16.20 11.40 -5.69
CA HIS A 120 17.51 11.25 -6.31
C HIS A 120 18.13 12.58 -6.77
N ASP A 121 17.31 13.59 -7.10
CA ASP A 121 17.77 14.93 -7.49
C ASP A 121 18.63 15.60 -6.42
N TYR A 122 18.54 15.16 -5.17
CA TYR A 122 19.31 15.69 -4.04
C TYR A 122 20.63 14.93 -3.79
N LEU A 123 20.97 13.86 -4.53
CA LEU A 123 22.27 13.18 -4.39
C LEU A 123 23.46 14.08 -4.68
N LYS A 124 23.30 15.06 -5.57
CA LYS A 124 24.32 16.06 -5.85
C LYS A 124 24.80 16.82 -4.61
N TYR A 125 24.01 16.83 -3.53
CA TYR A 125 24.40 17.41 -2.24
C TYR A 125 25.26 16.50 -1.36
N TRP A 126 25.52 15.25 -1.77
CA TRP A 126 26.23 14.24 -0.98
C TRP A 126 27.56 14.77 -0.41
N THR A 127 28.47 15.23 -1.27
CA THR A 127 29.79 15.71 -0.85
C THR A 127 29.70 16.90 0.10
N ALA A 128 28.79 17.84 -0.15
CA ALA A 128 28.58 18.98 0.74
C ALA A 128 28.02 18.53 2.10
N PHE A 129 27.11 17.54 2.09
CA PHE A 129 26.52 16.98 3.29
C PHE A 129 27.55 16.23 4.14
N GLU A 130 28.38 15.38 3.55
CA GLU A 130 29.43 14.67 4.30
C GLU A 130 30.43 15.64 4.96
N ASN A 131 30.81 16.70 4.25
CA ASN A 131 31.68 17.76 4.81
C ASN A 131 31.00 18.55 5.94
N TYR A 132 29.69 18.77 5.83
CA TYR A 132 28.90 19.42 6.88
C TYR A 132 28.75 18.51 8.11
N LYS A 133 28.47 17.22 7.89
CA LYS A 133 28.35 16.17 8.91
C LYS A 133 29.63 16.00 9.73
N ALA A 134 30.79 16.08 9.10
CA ALA A 134 32.08 16.04 9.82
C ALA A 134 32.22 17.11 10.92
N LYS A 135 31.44 18.21 10.83
CA LYS A 135 31.42 19.30 11.81
C LYS A 135 30.24 19.25 12.78
N ALA A 136 29.26 18.37 12.56
CA ALA A 136 27.99 18.31 13.27
C ALA A 136 27.68 16.87 13.73
N SER A 137 28.09 16.54 14.96
CA SER A 137 27.94 15.19 15.53
C SER A 137 26.49 14.72 15.69
N GLU A 138 25.54 15.66 15.74
CA GLU A 138 24.10 15.41 15.87
C GLU A 138 23.47 14.70 14.65
N LEU A 139 24.13 14.74 13.49
CA LEU A 139 23.66 14.07 12.27
C LEU A 139 23.94 12.56 12.26
N GLY A 140 24.68 12.04 13.25
CA GLY A 140 24.90 10.61 13.44
C GLY A 140 25.39 9.89 12.17
N ASN A 141 24.78 8.75 11.86
CA ASN A 141 25.15 7.92 10.72
C ASN A 141 24.39 8.30 9.42
N HIS A 142 23.62 9.39 9.43
CA HIS A 142 22.84 9.77 8.26
C HIS A 142 23.73 10.08 7.06
N ASN A 143 23.23 9.74 5.88
CA ASN A 143 23.58 10.40 4.62
C ASN A 143 22.48 11.39 4.23
N ILE A 144 22.70 12.15 3.15
CA ILE A 144 21.75 13.16 2.70
C ILE A 144 20.34 12.60 2.50
N MET A 145 20.18 11.41 1.90
CA MET A 145 18.87 10.81 1.65
C MET A 145 18.14 10.50 2.95
N THR A 146 18.79 9.74 3.83
CA THR A 146 18.22 9.37 5.12
C THR A 146 17.88 10.59 5.97
N TYR A 147 18.70 11.65 5.93
CA TYR A 147 18.44 12.86 6.70
C TYR A 147 17.25 13.63 6.15
N LEU A 148 17.19 13.86 4.84
CA LEU A 148 16.06 14.54 4.22
C LEU A 148 14.74 13.76 4.44
N THR A 149 14.75 12.42 4.37
CA THR A 149 13.60 11.58 4.71
C THR A 149 13.17 11.76 6.16
N SER A 150 14.11 11.86 7.11
CA SER A 150 13.78 12.13 8.51
C SER A 150 13.10 13.49 8.70
N LEU A 151 13.54 14.51 7.96
CA LEU A 151 12.93 15.84 7.97
C LEU A 151 11.52 15.81 7.39
N ILE A 152 11.30 15.07 6.30
CA ILE A 152 9.97 14.87 5.70
C ILE A 152 9.01 14.23 6.72
N LEU A 153 9.43 13.14 7.36
CA LEU A 153 8.61 12.42 8.34
C LEU A 153 8.25 13.25 9.57
N ALA A 154 9.10 14.20 9.97
CA ALA A 154 8.84 15.10 11.09
C ALA A 154 7.81 16.20 10.77
N ARG A 155 7.35 16.34 9.53
CA ARG A 155 6.43 17.41 9.11
C ARG A 155 5.01 17.16 9.59
N LYS A 156 4.33 18.26 9.94
CA LYS A 156 2.90 18.26 10.23
C LYS A 156 2.05 18.29 8.96
N ASN A 157 2.48 19.08 7.96
CA ASN A 157 1.80 19.23 6.69
C ASN A 157 2.54 18.40 5.62
N GLN A 158 1.93 17.30 5.20
CA GLN A 158 2.46 16.43 4.14
C GLN A 158 1.70 16.67 2.83
N THR A 159 2.43 16.60 1.70
CA THR A 159 1.84 16.53 0.36
C THR A 159 1.26 15.13 0.12
N SER A 160 0.57 14.90 -1.00
CA SER A 160 0.10 13.55 -1.37
C SER A 160 1.26 12.60 -1.69
N ASP A 161 2.38 13.16 -2.16
CA ASP A 161 3.61 12.43 -2.45
C ASP A 161 4.81 13.18 -1.84
N PRO A 162 5.07 13.01 -0.53
CA PRO A 162 6.15 13.69 0.16
C PRO A 162 7.55 13.19 -0.18
N PHE A 163 7.69 11.98 -0.72
CA PHE A 163 8.99 11.38 -1.04
C PHE A 163 9.33 11.38 -2.53
N GLY A 164 8.32 11.56 -3.40
CA GLY A 164 8.46 11.56 -4.85
C GLY A 164 8.36 10.16 -5.45
N TYR A 165 8.31 10.12 -6.78
CA TYR A 165 8.13 8.89 -7.53
C TYR A 165 9.29 7.90 -7.33
N ASP A 166 8.95 6.61 -7.30
CA ASP A 166 9.91 5.49 -7.26
C ASP A 166 10.89 5.54 -6.08
N PHE A 167 10.58 6.31 -5.02
CA PHE A 167 11.47 6.57 -3.90
C PHE A 167 12.05 5.30 -3.28
N PHE A 168 11.25 4.27 -3.04
CA PHE A 168 11.75 3.07 -2.34
C PHE A 168 12.68 2.28 -3.26
N SER A 169 12.26 2.03 -4.49
CA SER A 169 13.04 1.30 -5.50
C SER A 169 14.36 1.99 -5.84
N GLU A 170 14.40 3.32 -5.90
CA GLU A 170 15.61 4.05 -6.23
C GLU A 170 16.50 4.32 -5.01
N CYS A 171 15.91 4.54 -3.83
CA CYS A 171 16.66 5.02 -2.67
C CYS A 171 16.98 3.97 -1.62
N ALA A 172 16.39 2.77 -1.64
CA ALA A 172 16.57 1.76 -0.58
C ALA A 172 18.03 1.47 -0.22
N SER A 173 18.94 1.46 -1.21
CA SER A 173 20.37 1.23 -0.99
C SER A 173 21.04 2.24 -0.04
N TYR A 174 20.52 3.47 0.05
CA TYR A 174 21.02 4.50 0.96
C TYR A 174 20.58 4.31 2.41
N PHE A 175 19.65 3.38 2.68
CA PHE A 175 19.07 3.16 4.01
C PHE A 175 19.63 1.94 4.74
N SER A 176 20.77 1.37 4.30
CA SER A 176 21.38 0.18 4.92
C SER A 176 21.61 0.29 6.43
N ASN A 177 21.92 1.49 6.95
CA ASN A 177 22.06 1.76 8.39
C ASN A 177 20.82 2.39 9.04
N HIS A 178 19.74 2.60 8.27
CA HIS A 178 18.51 3.29 8.68
C HIS A 178 17.26 2.56 8.16
N THR A 179 17.25 1.24 8.15
CA THR A 179 16.15 0.43 7.60
C THR A 179 14.80 0.78 8.24
N GLU A 180 14.76 0.99 9.55
CA GLU A 180 13.54 1.38 10.27
C GLU A 180 12.98 2.74 9.81
N LEU A 181 13.85 3.66 9.38
CA LEU A 181 13.43 4.94 8.81
C LEU A 181 12.76 4.72 7.44
N LEU A 182 13.31 3.84 6.61
CA LEU A 182 12.71 3.49 5.32
C LEU A 182 11.35 2.79 5.51
N LYS A 183 11.26 1.85 6.46
CA LYS A 183 10.00 1.19 6.84
C LYS A 183 8.95 2.20 7.29
N SER A 184 9.35 3.17 8.12
CA SER A 184 8.46 4.25 8.58
C SER A 184 8.00 5.15 7.42
N ALA A 185 8.90 5.45 6.48
CA ALA A 185 8.57 6.21 5.28
C ALA A 185 7.55 5.47 4.40
N TYR A 186 7.68 4.15 4.24
CA TYR A 186 6.75 3.33 3.46
C TYR A 186 5.33 3.43 4.00
N TRP A 187 5.13 3.19 5.30
CA TRP A 187 3.79 3.26 5.88
C TRP A 187 3.23 4.67 5.93
N ALA A 188 4.07 5.69 6.14
CA ALA A 188 3.63 7.08 6.04
C ALA A 188 3.13 7.40 4.63
N GLN A 189 3.84 6.99 3.59
CA GLN A 189 3.41 7.18 2.20
C GLN A 189 2.11 6.43 1.90
N HIS A 190 2.03 5.16 2.31
CA HIS A 190 0.85 4.32 2.09
C HIS A 190 -0.40 4.88 2.79
N GLU A 191 -0.24 5.53 3.95
CA GLU A 191 -1.36 6.18 4.65
C GLU A 191 -1.88 7.41 3.90
N ILE A 192 -0.98 8.21 3.33
CA ILE A 192 -1.32 9.43 2.60
C ILE A 192 -1.99 9.08 1.26
N ASP A 193 -1.38 8.17 0.51
CA ASP A 193 -1.86 7.74 -0.80
C ASP A 193 -1.61 6.25 -0.97
N PRO A 194 -2.59 5.38 -0.66
CA PRO A 194 -2.48 3.94 -0.91
C PRO A 194 -2.24 3.57 -2.38
N GLY A 195 -2.50 4.49 -3.32
CA GLY A 195 -2.32 4.29 -4.76
C GLY A 195 -0.88 4.51 -5.25
N PHE A 196 0.04 4.95 -4.39
CA PHE A 196 1.42 5.22 -4.78
C PHE A 196 2.16 3.96 -5.26
N ASP A 197 1.85 2.81 -4.66
CA ASP A 197 2.54 1.54 -4.88
C ASP A 197 1.90 0.77 -6.05
N TYR A 198 1.97 1.37 -7.23
CA TYR A 198 1.43 0.76 -8.44
C TYR A 198 2.13 -0.58 -8.73
N GLU A 199 1.31 -1.63 -8.96
CA GLU A 199 1.78 -3.00 -9.17
C GLU A 199 2.63 -3.58 -8.03
N ASP A 200 2.54 -2.99 -6.83
CA ASP A 200 3.24 -3.44 -5.63
C ASP A 200 4.79 -3.41 -5.78
N LYS A 201 5.30 -2.56 -6.69
CA LYS A 201 6.74 -2.43 -6.99
C LYS A 201 7.54 -2.01 -5.76
N GLU A 202 7.03 -1.06 -4.97
CA GLU A 202 7.71 -0.53 -3.80
C GLU A 202 7.63 -1.51 -2.63
N LEU A 203 6.49 -2.19 -2.44
CA LEU A 203 6.35 -3.26 -1.45
C LEU A 203 7.35 -4.38 -1.69
N ARG A 204 7.58 -4.77 -2.96
CA ARG A 204 8.58 -5.79 -3.31
C ARG A 204 9.98 -5.39 -2.87
N VAL A 205 10.35 -4.12 -3.05
CA VAL A 205 11.65 -3.59 -2.61
C VAL A 205 11.76 -3.68 -1.09
N MET A 206 10.70 -3.34 -0.36
CA MET A 206 10.68 -3.46 1.11
C MET A 206 10.82 -4.91 1.56
N LEU A 207 10.13 -5.85 0.90
CA LEU A 207 10.23 -7.28 1.19
C LEU A 207 11.60 -7.85 0.80
N ASP A 208 12.23 -7.37 -0.27
CA ASP A 208 13.60 -7.73 -0.69
C ASP A 208 14.67 -7.25 0.27
N LEU A 209 14.45 -6.12 0.92
CA LEU A 209 15.30 -5.65 2.01
C LEU A 209 15.07 -6.44 3.30
N ASP A 210 13.82 -6.70 3.63
CA ASP A 210 13.42 -7.41 4.85
C ASP A 210 12.16 -8.24 4.62
N ARG A 211 12.35 -9.56 4.57
CA ARG A 211 11.29 -10.56 4.34
C ARG A 211 10.23 -10.53 5.43
N SER A 212 10.58 -10.07 6.63
CA SER A 212 9.68 -9.98 7.77
C SER A 212 8.90 -8.66 7.83
N PHE A 213 9.14 -7.72 6.90
CA PHE A 213 8.59 -6.36 6.94
C PHE A 213 7.10 -6.28 7.25
N ILE A 214 6.25 -7.03 6.54
CA ILE A 214 4.79 -7.06 6.76
C ILE A 214 4.47 -7.62 8.16
N HIS A 215 5.14 -8.69 8.55
CA HIS A 215 4.93 -9.36 9.84
C HIS A 215 5.32 -8.46 11.02
N GLU A 216 6.49 -7.83 10.96
CA GLU A 216 6.95 -6.87 11.98
C GLU A 216 6.03 -5.65 12.05
N SER A 217 5.59 -5.14 10.90
CA SER A 217 4.65 -4.01 10.82
C SER A 217 3.28 -4.34 11.41
N PHE A 218 2.86 -5.60 11.31
CA PHE A 218 1.65 -6.08 11.96
C PHE A 218 1.85 -6.22 13.48
N ILE A 219 3.01 -6.69 13.92
CA ILE A 219 3.33 -6.83 15.35
C ILE A 219 3.40 -5.47 16.03
N ASN A 220 4.07 -4.49 15.44
CA ASN A 220 4.29 -3.16 16.01
C ASN A 220 3.06 -2.23 15.88
N GLY A 221 2.04 -2.62 15.10
CA GLY A 221 0.77 -1.90 14.96
C GLY A 221 0.77 -0.81 13.88
N ALA A 222 1.79 -0.74 13.03
CA ALA A 222 1.79 0.12 11.84
C ALA A 222 0.68 -0.31 10.87
N ILE A 223 0.47 -1.62 10.73
CA ILE A 223 -0.66 -2.21 10.02
C ILE A 223 -1.48 -3.07 10.99
N GLY A 224 -2.77 -3.16 10.73
CA GLY A 224 -3.70 -3.91 11.58
C GLY A 224 -4.81 -4.52 10.74
N VAL A 225 -5.91 -4.87 11.38
CA VAL A 225 -7.05 -5.53 10.74
C VAL A 225 -8.35 -4.91 11.23
N GLY A 226 -9.26 -4.64 10.30
CA GLY A 226 -10.56 -4.05 10.60
C GLY A 226 -10.54 -2.55 10.88
N TYR A 227 -11.71 -2.01 11.23
CA TYR A 227 -12.00 -0.56 11.24
C TYR A 227 -11.11 0.32 12.13
N SER A 228 -10.48 -0.25 13.16
CA SER A 228 -9.59 0.50 14.06
C SER A 228 -8.15 0.59 13.54
N ALA A 229 -7.81 -0.16 12.49
CA ALA A 229 -6.49 -0.12 11.90
C ALA A 229 -6.32 1.17 11.08
N LYS A 230 -5.17 1.83 11.26
CA LYS A 230 -4.77 2.97 10.44
C LYS A 230 -4.56 2.57 8.99
N ILE A 231 -3.92 1.41 8.81
CA ILE A 231 -3.71 0.72 7.54
C ILE A 231 -4.22 -0.71 7.72
N ASP A 232 -5.27 -1.08 6.98
CA ASP A 232 -5.84 -2.42 7.04
C ASP A 232 -5.00 -3.39 6.18
N LEU A 233 -4.58 -4.50 6.79
CA LEU A 233 -3.88 -5.61 6.17
C LEU A 233 -4.63 -6.16 4.95
N SER A 234 -5.97 -6.10 4.94
CA SER A 234 -6.75 -6.55 3.79
C SER A 234 -6.51 -5.73 2.53
N ASN A 235 -6.00 -4.50 2.66
CA ASN A 235 -5.72 -3.59 1.55
C ASN A 235 -4.28 -3.72 1.03
N ILE A 236 -3.45 -4.54 1.66
CA ILE A 236 -2.07 -4.78 1.26
C ILE A 236 -2.01 -6.07 0.45
N ASN A 237 -1.23 -6.10 -0.63
CA ASN A 237 -1.01 -7.32 -1.40
C ASN A 237 -0.07 -8.30 -0.69
N ILE A 238 -0.55 -8.91 0.38
CA ILE A 238 0.18 -9.91 1.16
C ILE A 238 0.39 -11.24 0.42
N SER A 239 -0.18 -11.42 -0.77
CA SER A 239 0.08 -12.60 -1.62
C SER A 239 1.51 -12.63 -2.16
N LEU A 240 2.24 -11.51 -2.12
CA LEU A 240 3.65 -11.43 -2.49
C LEU A 240 4.56 -12.34 -1.64
N LEU A 241 4.16 -12.66 -0.40
CA LEU A 241 4.93 -13.53 0.48
C LEU A 241 5.17 -14.93 -0.13
N TRP A 242 4.29 -15.36 -1.05
CA TRP A 242 4.38 -16.66 -1.72
C TRP A 242 5.50 -16.77 -2.75
N GLU A 243 6.07 -15.63 -3.16
CA GLU A 243 7.12 -15.58 -4.18
C GLU A 243 8.50 -15.94 -3.60
N TYR A 244 8.64 -15.97 -2.28
CA TYR A 244 9.91 -16.22 -1.60
C TYR A 244 10.12 -17.70 -1.23
N PRO A 245 11.38 -18.18 -1.16
CA PRO A 245 11.69 -19.57 -0.78
C PRO A 245 11.12 -19.98 0.58
N GLU A 246 11.15 -19.07 1.55
CA GLU A 246 10.70 -19.21 2.94
C GLU A 246 9.20 -18.90 3.14
N TYR A 247 8.40 -18.87 2.07
CA TYR A 247 6.98 -18.52 2.12
C TYR A 247 6.17 -19.30 3.17
N GLU A 248 6.51 -20.58 3.43
CA GLU A 248 5.78 -21.40 4.41
C GLU A 248 5.84 -20.76 5.80
N GLU A 249 7.02 -20.28 6.20
CA GLU A 249 7.24 -19.62 7.48
C GLU A 249 6.61 -18.23 7.52
N LEU A 250 6.78 -17.44 6.46
CA LEU A 250 6.22 -16.08 6.38
C LEU A 250 4.68 -16.08 6.46
N VAL A 251 4.03 -16.96 5.70
CA VAL A 251 2.58 -17.11 5.67
C VAL A 251 2.07 -17.66 7.01
N GLU A 252 2.75 -18.64 7.59
CA GLU A 252 2.36 -19.22 8.88
C GLU A 252 2.47 -18.20 10.02
N ASN A 253 3.58 -17.46 10.12
CA ASN A 253 3.80 -16.49 11.19
C ASN A 253 2.74 -15.38 11.15
N LEU A 254 2.47 -14.84 9.96
CA LEU A 254 1.43 -13.82 9.79
C LEU A 254 0.04 -14.36 10.14
N LEU A 255 -0.31 -15.57 9.69
CA LEU A 255 -1.57 -16.23 10.03
C LEU A 255 -1.73 -16.36 11.55
N LEU A 256 -0.71 -16.90 12.23
CA LEU A 256 -0.79 -17.14 13.68
C LEU A 256 -0.94 -15.85 14.47
N ASP A 257 -0.26 -14.78 14.07
CA ASP A 257 -0.35 -13.50 14.77
C ASP A 257 -1.70 -12.79 14.55
N VAL A 258 -2.24 -12.84 13.33
CA VAL A 258 -3.59 -12.32 13.05
C VAL A 258 -4.62 -13.09 13.89
N VAL A 259 -4.51 -14.43 13.96
CA VAL A 259 -5.41 -15.27 14.77
C VAL A 259 -5.28 -15.03 16.27
N ARG A 260 -4.08 -14.68 16.74
CA ARG A 260 -3.79 -14.43 18.16
C ARG A 260 -4.31 -13.09 18.64
N LYS A 261 -4.08 -12.02 17.87
CA LYS A 261 -4.38 -10.65 18.31
C LYS A 261 -5.89 -10.36 18.40
N GLU A 262 -6.72 -11.10 17.67
CA GLU A 262 -8.10 -10.65 17.40
C GLU A 262 -9.19 -11.64 17.84
N ARG A 263 -10.36 -11.08 18.21
CA ARG A 263 -11.60 -11.84 18.41
C ARG A 263 -12.23 -12.08 17.03
N PHE A 264 -12.61 -13.31 16.71
CA PHE A 264 -13.22 -13.67 15.41
C PHE A 264 -14.30 -12.66 14.96
N SER A 265 -14.07 -12.02 13.81
CA SER A 265 -14.99 -11.12 13.11
C SER A 265 -14.72 -11.18 11.60
N SER A 266 -15.70 -10.77 10.80
CA SER A 266 -15.68 -10.85 9.34
C SER A 266 -14.54 -10.08 8.66
N THR A 267 -14.06 -8.98 9.26
CA THR A 267 -12.94 -8.19 8.69
C THR A 267 -11.60 -8.91 8.81
N TYR A 268 -11.37 -9.64 9.90
CA TYR A 268 -10.14 -10.42 10.10
C TYR A 268 -10.00 -11.56 9.09
N GLU A 269 -11.13 -12.20 8.79
CA GLU A 269 -11.16 -13.29 7.85
C GLU A 269 -10.73 -12.84 6.44
N GLN A 270 -11.17 -11.64 6.02
CA GLN A 270 -10.84 -11.12 4.68
C GLN A 270 -9.34 -10.93 4.47
N ALA A 271 -8.61 -10.44 5.48
CA ALA A 271 -7.16 -10.33 5.40
C ALA A 271 -6.51 -11.72 5.20
N ILE A 272 -6.94 -12.73 5.96
CA ILE A 272 -6.41 -14.10 5.77
C ILE A 272 -6.83 -14.70 4.43
N PHE A 273 -8.05 -14.48 3.96
CA PHE A 273 -8.44 -14.98 2.64
C PHE A 273 -7.60 -14.35 1.53
N ASN A 274 -7.26 -13.06 1.66
CA ASN A 274 -6.37 -12.39 0.72
C ASN A 274 -4.95 -12.98 0.74
N LEU A 275 -4.46 -13.44 1.90
CA LEU A 275 -3.17 -14.15 2.02
C LEU A 275 -3.09 -15.38 1.13
N PHE A 276 -4.18 -16.13 1.00
CA PHE A 276 -4.27 -17.32 0.15
C PHE A 276 -4.88 -17.04 -1.23
N ARG A 277 -5.15 -15.78 -1.57
CA ARG A 277 -5.71 -15.40 -2.88
C ARG A 277 -4.59 -14.96 -3.81
N LEU A 278 -3.91 -15.94 -4.42
CA LEU A 278 -2.77 -15.70 -5.30
C LEU A 278 -3.18 -14.94 -6.57
N LYS A 279 -2.60 -13.76 -6.80
CA LYS A 279 -2.76 -12.98 -8.03
C LYS A 279 -2.08 -13.75 -9.17
N ASN A 280 -2.77 -13.96 -10.29
CA ASN A 280 -2.29 -14.75 -11.44
C ASN A 280 -1.94 -16.22 -11.12
N ALA A 281 -2.74 -16.88 -10.28
CA ALA A 281 -2.54 -18.28 -9.91
C ALA A 281 -2.51 -19.21 -11.13
N ASP A 282 -1.39 -19.90 -11.32
CA ASP A 282 -1.29 -21.07 -12.20
C ASP A 282 -1.55 -22.37 -11.42
N GLU A 283 -1.56 -23.50 -12.12
CA GLU A 283 -1.79 -24.81 -11.51
C GLU A 283 -0.71 -25.13 -10.45
N SER A 284 0.53 -24.71 -10.69
CA SER A 284 1.67 -24.91 -9.78
C SER A 284 1.47 -24.16 -8.46
N SER A 285 1.15 -22.87 -8.53
CA SER A 285 0.91 -21.99 -7.39
C SER A 285 -0.30 -22.44 -6.58
N THR A 286 -1.35 -22.90 -7.26
CA THR A 286 -2.52 -23.48 -6.61
C THR A 286 -2.17 -24.75 -5.84
N LYS A 287 -1.37 -25.65 -6.43
CA LYS A 287 -0.88 -26.87 -5.74
C LYS A 287 -0.01 -26.51 -4.53
N LYS A 288 0.85 -25.50 -4.66
CA LYS A 288 1.71 -24.98 -3.57
C LYS A 288 0.85 -24.51 -2.38
N ALA A 289 -0.18 -23.70 -2.63
CA ALA A 289 -1.10 -23.23 -1.59
C ALA A 289 -1.90 -24.35 -0.94
N LYS A 290 -2.51 -25.25 -1.73
CA LYS A 290 -3.24 -26.41 -1.20
C LYS A 290 -2.36 -27.30 -0.32
N SER A 291 -1.10 -27.51 -0.71
CA SER A 291 -0.11 -28.26 0.08
C SER A 291 0.19 -27.60 1.42
N LEU A 292 0.45 -26.28 1.43
CA LEU A 292 0.70 -25.56 2.68
C LEU A 292 -0.54 -25.58 3.60
N ILE A 293 -1.75 -25.42 3.07
CA ILE A 293 -2.98 -25.51 3.86
C ILE A 293 -3.08 -26.86 4.57
N ILE A 294 -2.82 -27.99 3.87
CA ILE A 294 -2.81 -29.32 4.51
C ILE A 294 -1.75 -29.41 5.62
N LYS A 295 -0.52 -28.94 5.36
CA LYS A 295 0.56 -28.92 6.36
C LYS A 295 0.14 -28.12 7.61
N LEU A 296 -0.45 -26.95 7.43
CA LEU A 296 -0.92 -26.10 8.52
C LEU A 296 -2.04 -26.77 9.32
N THR A 297 -3.00 -27.42 8.65
CA THR A 297 -4.07 -28.18 9.29
C THR A 297 -3.51 -29.33 10.15
N GLN A 298 -2.51 -30.05 9.65
CA GLN A 298 -1.82 -31.13 10.38
C GLN A 298 -1.00 -30.61 11.57
N LYS A 299 -0.27 -29.51 11.38
CA LYS A 299 0.58 -28.90 12.41
C LYS A 299 -0.24 -28.30 13.56
N HIS A 300 -1.38 -27.70 13.25
CA HIS A 300 -2.21 -26.94 14.19
C HIS A 300 -3.53 -27.64 14.55
N THR A 301 -3.57 -28.98 14.55
CA THR A 301 -4.77 -29.79 14.86
C THR A 301 -5.43 -29.48 16.20
N LYS A 302 -4.69 -28.93 17.17
CA LYS A 302 -5.22 -28.54 18.49
C LYS A 302 -5.67 -27.08 18.57
N ASN A 303 -5.52 -26.30 17.50
CA ASN A 303 -5.87 -24.90 17.46
C ASN A 303 -7.15 -24.67 16.64
N ASN A 304 -8.29 -24.75 17.31
CA ASN A 304 -9.61 -24.64 16.68
C ASN A 304 -9.77 -23.35 15.86
N LYS A 305 -9.15 -22.25 16.29
CA LYS A 305 -9.20 -20.98 15.55
C LYS A 305 -8.52 -21.10 14.19
N VAL A 306 -7.29 -21.62 14.16
CA VAL A 306 -6.55 -21.84 12.92
C VAL A 306 -7.30 -22.80 12.00
N LEU A 307 -7.81 -23.90 12.55
CA LEU A 307 -8.59 -24.88 11.81
C LEU A 307 -9.83 -24.28 11.13
N LEU A 308 -10.60 -23.45 11.85
CA LEU A 308 -11.78 -22.76 11.32
C LEU A 308 -11.42 -21.81 10.17
N ILE A 309 -10.34 -21.04 10.33
CA ILE A 309 -9.91 -20.10 9.29
C ILE A 309 -9.41 -20.84 8.04
N LEU A 310 -8.66 -21.93 8.20
CA LEU A 310 -8.16 -22.70 7.07
C LEU A 310 -9.30 -23.34 6.26
N ILE A 311 -10.32 -23.90 6.92
CA ILE A 311 -11.46 -24.47 6.19
C ILE A 311 -12.31 -23.42 5.49
N GLU A 312 -12.52 -22.26 6.10
CA GLU A 312 -13.21 -21.15 5.45
C GLU A 312 -12.40 -20.57 4.28
N THR A 313 -11.07 -20.56 4.41
CA THR A 313 -10.15 -20.18 3.33
C THR A 313 -10.30 -21.12 2.14
N VAL A 314 -10.33 -22.43 2.39
CA VAL A 314 -10.59 -23.42 1.33
C VAL A 314 -11.96 -23.23 0.71
N TYR A 315 -12.99 -23.02 1.52
CA TYR A 315 -14.35 -22.82 1.02
C TYR A 315 -14.46 -21.57 0.11
N LYS A 316 -13.81 -20.46 0.48
CA LYS A 316 -13.88 -19.20 -0.27
C LYS A 316 -12.95 -19.16 -1.48
N ASN A 317 -11.71 -19.63 -1.36
CA ASN A 317 -10.69 -19.50 -2.41
C ASN A 317 -10.55 -20.76 -3.30
N TYR A 318 -10.92 -21.94 -2.80
CA TYR A 318 -10.69 -23.23 -3.45
C TYR A 318 -11.93 -24.13 -3.36
N ASN A 319 -13.10 -23.59 -3.70
CA ASN A 319 -14.41 -24.25 -3.55
C ASN A 319 -14.48 -25.58 -4.33
N ASP A 320 -13.77 -25.72 -5.44
CA ASP A 320 -13.61 -26.99 -6.18
C ASP A 320 -12.98 -28.12 -5.34
N TRP A 321 -12.15 -27.75 -4.37
CA TRP A 321 -11.34 -28.65 -3.55
C TRP A 321 -11.89 -28.85 -2.13
N ILE A 322 -12.99 -28.19 -1.77
CA ILE A 322 -13.52 -28.26 -0.40
C ILE A 322 -13.89 -29.67 0.05
N ILE A 323 -14.48 -30.50 -0.82
CA ILE A 323 -14.89 -31.87 -0.44
C ILE A 323 -13.66 -32.77 -0.19
N PRO A 324 -12.66 -32.84 -1.11
CA PRO A 324 -11.41 -33.52 -0.81
C PRO A 324 -10.69 -33.00 0.43
N TYR A 325 -10.63 -31.67 0.62
CA TYR A 325 -10.00 -31.08 1.80
C TYR A 325 -10.74 -31.45 3.10
N TYR A 326 -12.08 -31.39 3.10
CA TYR A 326 -12.88 -31.70 4.28
C TYR A 326 -12.75 -33.17 4.70
N ARG A 327 -12.52 -34.07 3.73
CA ARG A 327 -12.14 -35.46 3.99
C ARG A 327 -10.89 -35.56 4.85
N GLU A 328 -9.81 -34.91 4.42
CA GLU A 328 -8.54 -34.88 5.15
C GLU A 328 -8.69 -34.20 6.52
N PHE A 329 -9.48 -33.12 6.57
CA PHE A 329 -9.79 -32.43 7.82
C PHE A 329 -10.44 -33.36 8.86
N LEU A 330 -11.45 -34.14 8.45
CA LEU A 330 -12.16 -35.08 9.33
C LEU A 330 -11.28 -36.26 9.76
N LEU A 331 -10.36 -36.72 8.90
CA LEU A 331 -9.39 -37.75 9.26
C LEU A 331 -8.41 -37.27 10.36
N LEU A 332 -8.13 -35.96 10.42
CA LEU A 332 -7.26 -35.36 11.43
C LEU A 332 -8.03 -34.97 12.71
N SER A 333 -9.26 -34.49 12.57
CA SER A 333 -10.11 -34.03 13.67
C SER A 333 -11.53 -34.54 13.53
N ARG A 334 -11.92 -35.44 14.44
CA ARG A 334 -13.29 -35.99 14.52
C ARG A 334 -14.21 -35.14 15.41
N ASP A 335 -13.74 -33.99 15.90
CA ASP A 335 -14.49 -33.13 16.81
C ASP A 335 -15.67 -32.44 16.11
N ILE A 336 -16.88 -32.89 16.44
CA ILE A 336 -18.14 -32.33 15.96
C ILE A 336 -18.34 -30.86 16.35
N GLU A 337 -17.78 -30.42 17.48
CA GLU A 337 -17.95 -29.04 17.96
C GLU A 337 -17.21 -28.03 17.08
N ILE A 338 -16.14 -28.45 16.41
CA ILE A 338 -15.49 -27.64 15.37
C ILE A 338 -16.38 -27.60 14.13
N THR A 339 -16.89 -28.75 13.68
CA THR A 339 -17.79 -28.83 12.52
C THR A 339 -19.00 -27.91 12.65
N LYS A 340 -19.65 -27.87 13.83
CA LYS A 340 -20.80 -27.00 14.11
C LYS A 340 -20.47 -25.49 14.03
N LYS A 341 -19.19 -25.13 14.19
CA LYS A 341 -18.70 -23.75 14.12
C LYS A 341 -18.32 -23.30 12.72
N ILE A 342 -18.09 -24.22 11.77
CA ILE A 342 -17.73 -23.88 10.40
C ILE A 342 -18.88 -23.12 9.74
N ASP A 343 -18.57 -21.97 9.14
CA ASP A 343 -19.53 -21.22 8.36
C ASP A 343 -19.47 -21.56 6.86
N PHE A 344 -20.22 -22.59 6.44
CA PHE A 344 -20.42 -22.91 5.01
C PHE A 344 -21.41 -21.94 4.33
N GLY A 345 -21.10 -20.64 4.39
CA GLY A 345 -21.82 -19.58 3.69
C GLY A 345 -23.19 -19.25 4.27
N ARG A 346 -23.31 -19.06 5.59
CA ARG A 346 -24.54 -18.60 6.27
C ARG A 346 -25.02 -17.27 5.67
N SER A 347 -24.11 -16.37 5.32
CA SER A 347 -24.42 -15.09 4.66
C SER A 347 -24.37 -15.17 3.13
N GLY A 348 -25.39 -14.62 2.46
CA GLY A 348 -25.42 -14.41 1.02
C GLY A 348 -26.39 -13.27 0.68
N SER A 349 -26.38 -12.81 -0.56
CA SER A 349 -27.43 -11.95 -1.11
C SER A 349 -27.88 -12.55 -2.44
N THR A 350 -29.16 -12.41 -2.75
CA THR A 350 -29.74 -12.83 -4.03
C THR A 350 -30.73 -11.78 -4.49
N SER A 351 -30.81 -11.56 -5.79
CA SER A 351 -31.88 -10.79 -6.42
C SER A 351 -32.92 -11.78 -6.94
N GLY A 352 -34.13 -11.74 -6.39
CA GLY A 352 -35.20 -12.70 -6.68
C GLY A 352 -35.29 -13.81 -5.63
N SER A 353 -35.77 -14.98 -6.03
CA SER A 353 -36.03 -16.10 -5.12
C SER A 353 -34.76 -16.65 -4.46
N TRP A 354 -34.82 -16.96 -3.17
CA TRP A 354 -33.79 -17.72 -2.45
C TRP A 354 -33.85 -19.23 -2.69
N VAL A 355 -34.91 -19.77 -3.30
CA VAL A 355 -35.06 -21.22 -3.53
C VAL A 355 -33.83 -21.84 -4.22
N PRO A 356 -33.28 -21.28 -5.31
CA PRO A 356 -32.09 -21.84 -5.95
C PRO A 356 -30.84 -21.82 -5.04
N VAL A 357 -30.73 -20.81 -4.16
CA VAL A 357 -29.63 -20.71 -3.20
C VAL A 357 -29.72 -21.82 -2.16
N TYR A 358 -30.91 -22.05 -1.59
CA TYR A 358 -31.13 -23.13 -0.63
C TYR A 358 -30.93 -24.51 -1.26
N GLN A 359 -31.39 -24.72 -2.51
CA GLN A 359 -31.18 -25.99 -3.21
C GLN A 359 -29.69 -26.29 -3.42
N ARG A 360 -28.88 -25.29 -3.78
CA ARG A 360 -27.41 -25.45 -3.86
C ARG A 360 -26.79 -25.83 -2.53
N ARG A 361 -27.25 -25.23 -1.41
CA ARG A 361 -26.77 -25.58 -0.06
C ARG A 361 -27.14 -27.01 0.32
N ILE A 362 -28.36 -27.46 0.02
CA ILE A 362 -28.77 -28.86 0.22
C ILE A 362 -27.86 -29.82 -0.54
N ASN A 363 -27.62 -29.55 -1.83
CA ASN A 363 -26.75 -30.38 -2.65
C ASN A 363 -25.32 -30.44 -2.10
N PHE A 364 -24.80 -29.31 -1.62
CA PHE A 364 -23.50 -29.24 -0.98
C PHE A 364 -23.41 -30.09 0.29
N TYR A 365 -24.38 -29.97 1.21
CA TYR A 365 -24.43 -30.80 2.41
C TYR A 365 -24.59 -32.30 2.09
N GLN A 366 -25.36 -32.63 1.05
CA GLN A 366 -25.47 -34.02 0.58
C GLN A 366 -24.13 -34.56 0.09
N SER A 367 -23.35 -33.75 -0.63
CA SER A 367 -21.99 -34.12 -1.06
C SER A 367 -21.06 -34.38 0.12
N ILE A 368 -21.19 -33.59 1.20
CA ILE A 368 -20.44 -33.84 2.45
C ILE A 368 -20.84 -35.18 3.07
N ILE A 369 -22.13 -35.45 3.24
CA ILE A 369 -22.62 -36.73 3.80
C ILE A 369 -22.12 -37.90 2.95
N ASN A 370 -22.25 -37.80 1.63
CA ASN A 370 -21.78 -38.83 0.71
C ASN A 370 -20.27 -39.09 0.86
N MET A 371 -19.48 -38.03 1.05
CA MET A 371 -18.04 -38.16 1.32
C MET A 371 -17.77 -38.84 2.67
N ILE A 372 -18.47 -38.44 3.74
CA ILE A 372 -18.33 -39.05 5.08
C ILE A 372 -18.63 -40.55 5.03
N ASN A 373 -19.62 -40.97 4.26
CA ASN A 373 -19.97 -42.39 4.08
C ASN A 373 -18.86 -43.23 3.42
N THR A 374 -17.83 -42.59 2.83
CA THR A 374 -16.65 -43.27 2.27
C THR A 374 -15.46 -43.31 3.23
N LEU A 375 -15.55 -42.68 4.41
CA LEU A 375 -14.48 -42.66 5.40
C LEU A 375 -14.36 -44.03 6.09
N PRO A 376 -13.15 -44.42 6.52
CA PRO A 376 -12.98 -45.55 7.43
C PRO A 376 -13.69 -45.27 8.76
N ASP A 377 -14.14 -46.32 9.44
CA ASP A 377 -14.78 -46.21 10.76
C ASP A 377 -15.98 -45.24 10.80
N ILE A 378 -16.89 -45.36 9.83
CA ILE A 378 -18.06 -44.48 9.62
C ILE A 378 -18.86 -44.13 10.90
N LEU A 379 -18.90 -45.04 11.88
CA LEU A 379 -19.60 -44.84 13.15
C LEU A 379 -19.03 -43.65 13.94
N ASP A 380 -17.73 -43.36 13.79
CA ASP A 380 -17.06 -42.23 14.43
C ASP A 380 -17.57 -40.87 13.90
N TYR A 381 -18.28 -40.87 12.77
CA TYR A 381 -18.81 -39.67 12.13
C TYR A 381 -20.34 -39.56 12.18
N ALA A 382 -21.02 -40.43 12.94
CA ALA A 382 -22.48 -40.45 13.03
C ALA A 382 -23.07 -39.08 13.45
N GLU A 383 -22.42 -38.39 14.39
CA GLU A 383 -22.85 -37.05 14.82
C GLU A 383 -22.69 -35.99 13.72
N HIS A 384 -21.66 -36.11 12.88
CA HIS A 384 -21.45 -35.21 11.74
C HIS A 384 -22.54 -35.42 10.69
N ILE A 385 -22.89 -36.67 10.38
CA ILE A 385 -23.96 -37.01 9.44
C ILE A 385 -25.29 -36.42 9.95
N ALA A 386 -25.65 -36.69 11.21
CA ALA A 386 -26.88 -36.17 11.80
C ALA A 386 -26.96 -34.64 11.78
N TYR A 387 -25.84 -33.95 12.01
CA TYR A 387 -25.76 -32.49 11.91
C TYR A 387 -26.06 -31.97 10.49
N PHE A 388 -25.45 -32.55 9.45
CA PHE A 388 -25.72 -32.14 8.07
C PHE A 388 -27.13 -32.50 7.59
N GLU A 389 -27.69 -33.64 8.03
CA GLU A 389 -29.08 -33.99 7.77
C GLU A 389 -30.06 -32.97 8.38
N GLN A 390 -29.77 -32.51 9.60
CA GLN A 390 -30.54 -31.45 10.24
C GLN A 390 -30.47 -30.13 9.45
N LEU A 391 -29.27 -29.73 8.99
CA LEU A 391 -29.11 -28.55 8.13
C LEU A 391 -29.91 -28.67 6.83
N ILE A 392 -29.93 -29.85 6.20
CA ILE A 392 -30.75 -30.13 5.00
C ILE A 392 -32.24 -29.98 5.32
N ALA A 393 -32.70 -30.53 6.45
CA ALA A 393 -34.10 -30.43 6.86
C ALA A 393 -34.54 -28.97 7.06
N TRP A 394 -33.73 -28.15 7.73
CA TRP A 394 -34.00 -26.72 7.89
C TRP A 394 -34.06 -26.00 6.54
N LYS A 395 -33.13 -26.28 5.62
CA LYS A 395 -33.13 -25.63 4.29
C LYS A 395 -34.33 -26.04 3.42
N LYS A 396 -34.84 -27.26 3.57
CA LYS A 396 -36.08 -27.69 2.90
C LYS A 396 -37.30 -26.91 3.41
N GLU A 397 -37.31 -26.56 4.69
CA GLU A 397 -38.37 -25.72 5.26
C GLU A 397 -38.25 -24.26 4.80
N ASP A 398 -37.03 -23.71 4.76
CA ASP A 398 -36.76 -22.38 4.20
C ASP A 398 -37.26 -22.25 2.75
N ILE A 399 -37.09 -23.30 1.93
CA ILE A 399 -37.61 -23.35 0.56
C ILE A 399 -39.14 -23.23 0.53
N LYS A 400 -39.86 -23.95 1.40
CA LYS A 400 -41.33 -23.86 1.43
C LYS A 400 -41.80 -22.46 1.81
N MET A 401 -41.14 -21.84 2.79
CA MET A 401 -41.45 -20.48 3.22
C MET A 401 -41.19 -19.46 2.11
N GLU A 402 -40.06 -19.62 1.41
CA GLU A 402 -39.68 -18.75 0.29
C GLU A 402 -40.65 -18.88 -0.89
N MET A 403 -41.01 -20.11 -1.29
CA MET A 403 -41.99 -20.34 -2.34
C MET A 403 -43.35 -19.73 -2.00
N LYS A 404 -43.77 -19.79 -0.73
CA LYS A 404 -45.00 -19.13 -0.27
C LYS A 404 -44.88 -17.61 -0.39
N ARG A 405 -43.73 -17.03 -0.02
CA ARG A 405 -43.50 -15.58 -0.15
C ARG A 405 -43.52 -15.15 -1.61
N ASP A 406 -42.80 -15.85 -2.47
CA ASP A 406 -42.72 -15.54 -3.91
C ASP A 406 -44.12 -15.60 -4.55
N PHE A 407 -44.93 -16.61 -4.21
CA PHE A 407 -46.34 -16.67 -4.63
C PHE A 407 -47.16 -15.47 -4.14
N MET A 408 -47.02 -15.08 -2.87
CA MET A 408 -47.75 -13.93 -2.34
C MET A 408 -47.30 -12.61 -2.99
N ASP A 409 -46.00 -12.44 -3.23
CA ASP A 409 -45.46 -11.24 -3.89
C ASP A 409 -45.91 -11.12 -5.36
N GLU A 410 -46.12 -12.25 -6.05
CA GLU A 410 -46.64 -12.29 -7.42
C GLU A 410 -48.14 -12.00 -7.51
N TYR A 411 -48.93 -12.39 -6.49
CA TYR A 411 -50.39 -12.23 -6.49
C TYR A 411 -50.89 -10.92 -5.85
N TYR A 412 -50.09 -10.27 -5.01
CA TYR A 412 -50.49 -9.07 -4.25
C TYR A 412 -49.69 -7.81 -4.63
N ARG A 413 -48.89 -7.87 -5.71
CA ARG A 413 -48.35 -6.69 -6.42
C ARG A 413 -49.12 -6.50 -7.72
#